data_AF-A0A497SUC6-F1
#
_entry.id   AF-A0A497SUC6-F1
#
_cell.length_a   1.000
_cell.length_b   1.000
_cell.length_c   1.000
_cell.angle_alpha   90.00
_cell.angle_beta   90.00
_cell.angle_gamma   90.00
#
_symmetry.space_group_name_H-M   'P 1'
#
loop_
_entity.id
_entity.type
_entity.pdbx_description
1 polymer ?
#
loop_
_entity_poly.entity_id
_entity_poly.type
_entity_poly.pdbx_seq_one_letter_code
_entity_poly.pdbx_strand_id
1 'polypeptide(L)'
;MELIKKEVCALLLVVGGIIGIFGSLILIAWASWDLMNYNASFIDEDEAKTYKWCSPFFVICWDYKNWTAGFDFFYTLSLLICFVSIFTLMLGSYYLGKIKE
;
A
#
# COMPACT_ATOMS: atom_id res chain seq x y z
N MET A 1 18.94 19.47 25.29
CA MET A 1 17.78 18.59 25.03
C MET A 1 17.12 18.79 23.66
N GLU A 2 17.27 19.94 23.00
CA GLU A 2 16.61 20.19 21.70
C GLU A 2 17.22 19.42 20.51
N LEU A 3 18.54 19.18 20.51
CA LEU A 3 19.23 18.41 19.47
C LEU A 3 18.73 16.96 19.36
N ILE A 4 18.65 16.25 20.49
CA ILE A 4 18.18 14.85 20.54
C ILE A 4 16.76 14.71 20.00
N LYS A 5 15.87 15.67 20.29
CA LYS A 5 14.49 15.64 19.78
C LYS A 5 14.43 15.73 18.25
N LYS A 6 15.33 16.48 17.62
CA LYS A 6 15.37 16.63 16.15
C LYS A 6 15.88 15.37 15.46
N GLU A 7 16.90 14.73 16.02
CA GLU A 7 17.44 13.46 15.50
C GLU A 7 16.41 12.32 15.58
N VAL A 8 15.71 12.20 16.71
CA VAL A 8 14.68 11.17 16.90
C VAL A 8 13.52 11.38 15.92
N CYS A 9 13.05 12.61 15.71
CA CYS A 9 12.02 12.89 14.71
C CYS A 9 12.46 12.51 13.29
N ALA A 10 13.69 12.85 12.91
CA ALA A 10 14.21 12.54 11.58
C ALA A 10 14.36 11.02 11.38
N LEU A 11 14.82 10.30 12.40
CA LEU A 11 14.88 8.83 12.38
C LEU A 11 13.49 8.20 12.25
N LEU A 12 12.50 8.70 13.00
CA LEU A 12 11.12 8.21 12.92
C LEU A 12 10.51 8.41 11.52
N LEU A 13 10.81 9.54 10.86
CA LEU A 13 10.38 9.78 9.49
C LEU A 13 11.00 8.78 8.50
N VAL A 14 12.29 8.47 8.65
CA VAL A 14 12.97 7.47 7.81
C VAL A 14 12.38 6.07 8.02
N VAL A 15 12.23 5.64 9.27
CA VAL A 15 11.67 4.32 9.59
C VAL A 15 10.22 4.22 9.11
N GLY A 16 9.41 5.25 9.32
CA GLY A 16 8.03 5.30 8.84
C GLY A 16 7.92 5.23 7.32
N GLY A 17 8.79 5.95 6.59
CA GLY A 17 8.87 5.87 5.13
C GLY A 17 9.25 4.48 4.63
N ILE A 18 10.21 3.81 5.28
CA ILE A 18 10.59 2.43 4.91
C ILE A 18 9.40 1.47 5.10
N ILE A 19 8.74 1.51 6.26
CA ILE A 19 7.58 0.65 6.56
C ILE A 19 6.46 0.88 5.54
N GLY A 20 6.18 2.14 5.19
CA GLY A 20 5.15 2.47 4.21
C GLY A 20 5.48 1.96 2.80
N ILE A 21 6.75 2.02 2.37
CA ILE A 21 7.18 1.41 1.09
C ILE A 21 6.95 -0.11 1.12
N PHE A 22 7.42 -0.81 2.15
CA PHE A 22 7.20 -2.26 2.27
C PHE A 22 5.72 -2.63 2.29
N GLY A 23 4.90 -1.89 3.02
CA GLY A 23 3.44 -2.08 3.03
C GLY A 23 2.82 -1.92 1.65
N SER A 24 3.22 -0.89 0.89
CA SER A 24 2.71 -0.68 -0.47
C SER A 24 3.09 -1.81 -1.44
N LEU A 25 4.32 -2.33 -1.34
CA LEU A 25 4.78 -3.45 -2.16
C LEU A 25 4.00 -4.73 -1.87
N ILE A 26 3.70 -5.01 -0.61
CA ILE A 26 2.87 -6.16 -0.21
C ILE A 26 1.46 -6.04 -0.79
N LEU A 27 0.85 -4.85 -0.72
CA LEU A 27 -0.48 -4.61 -1.29
C LEU A 27 -0.50 -4.81 -2.82
N ILE A 28 0.53 -4.33 -3.53
CA ILE A 28 0.65 -4.50 -4.99
C ILE A 28 0.87 -5.98 -5.36
N ALA A 29 1.75 -6.66 -4.64
CA ALA A 29 2.04 -8.08 -4.87
C ALA A 29 0.79 -8.93 -4.66
N TRP A 30 0.03 -8.65 -3.59
CA TRP A 30 -1.23 -9.32 -3.33
C TRP A 30 -2.28 -9.03 -4.40
N ALA A 31 -2.48 -7.76 -4.76
CA ALA A 31 -3.43 -7.38 -5.81
C ALA A 31 -3.08 -8.11 -7.13
N SER A 32 -1.80 -8.15 -7.47
CA SER A 32 -1.30 -8.82 -8.68
C SER A 32 -1.53 -10.34 -8.65
N TRP A 33 -1.33 -10.98 -7.50
CA TRP A 33 -1.62 -12.40 -7.31
C TRP A 33 -3.13 -12.70 -7.45
N ASP A 34 -3.97 -11.85 -6.87
CA ASP A 34 -5.42 -11.96 -6.96
C ASP A 34 -5.92 -11.80 -8.41
N LEU A 35 -5.34 -10.85 -9.17
CA LEU A 35 -5.60 -10.67 -10.60
C LEU A 35 -5.18 -11.88 -11.44
N MET A 36 -4.04 -12.50 -11.15
CA MET A 36 -3.60 -13.72 -11.83
C MET A 36 -4.56 -14.89 -11.57
N ASN A 37 -5.03 -15.04 -10.33
CA ASN A 37 -5.98 -16.10 -9.97
C ASN A 37 -7.37 -15.85 -10.56
N TYR A 38 -7.83 -14.59 -10.59
CA TYR A 38 -9.09 -14.19 -11.22
C TYR A 38 -9.11 -14.58 -12.70
N ASN A 39 -8.03 -14.30 -13.43
CA ASN A 39 -7.96 -14.55 -14.86
C ASN A 39 -7.82 -16.06 -15.20
N ALA A 40 -7.39 -16.88 -14.24
CA ALA A 40 -7.32 -18.34 -14.40
C ALA A 40 -8.68 -19.03 -14.19
N SER A 41 -9.60 -18.41 -13.44
CA SER A 41 -10.95 -18.91 -13.23
C SER A 41 -11.89 -18.41 -14.33
N PHE A 42 -12.05 -19.18 -15.40
CA PHE A 42 -13.13 -18.99 -16.39
C PHE A 42 -14.48 -19.38 -15.75
N ILE A 43 -15.04 -18.48 -14.94
CA ILE A 43 -16.39 -18.65 -14.37
C ILE A 43 -17.38 -18.06 -15.37
N ASP A 44 -18.37 -18.84 -15.79
CA ASP A 44 -19.47 -18.38 -16.65
C ASP A 44 -20.07 -17.07 -16.09
N GLU A 45 -20.28 -16.07 -16.96
CA GLU A 45 -20.74 -14.72 -16.57
C GLU A 45 -22.04 -14.72 -15.75
N ASP A 46 -22.86 -15.76 -15.89
CA ASP A 46 -24.10 -15.92 -15.15
C ASP A 46 -23.90 -16.45 -13.72
N GLU A 47 -22.84 -17.21 -13.45
CA GLU A 47 -22.46 -17.63 -12.10
C GLU A 47 -21.67 -16.54 -11.35
N ALA A 48 -20.94 -15.69 -12.08
CA ALA A 48 -20.17 -14.58 -11.51
C ALA A 48 -21.02 -13.57 -10.71
N LYS A 49 -22.33 -13.48 -10.97
CA LYS A 49 -23.26 -12.59 -10.25
C LYS A 49 -23.47 -12.99 -8.78
N THR A 50 -23.23 -14.25 -8.43
CA THR A 50 -23.45 -14.78 -7.08
C THR A 50 -22.20 -14.80 -6.21
N TYR A 51 -21.01 -14.71 -6.80
CA TYR A 51 -19.76 -14.75 -6.06
C TYR A 51 -19.41 -13.37 -5.49
N LYS A 52 -18.97 -13.36 -4.23
CA LYS A 52 -18.40 -12.18 -3.57
C LYS A 52 -16.92 -12.41 -3.41
N TRP A 53 -16.12 -11.44 -3.82
CA TRP A 53 -14.71 -11.42 -3.52
C TRP A 53 -14.50 -10.63 -2.23
N CYS A 54 -13.75 -11.21 -1.30
CA CYS A 54 -13.45 -10.58 -0.02
C CYS A 54 -11.95 -10.36 0.09
N SER A 55 -11.53 -9.13 0.42
CA SER A 55 -10.14 -8.87 0.77
C SER A 55 -9.82 -9.52 2.11
N PRO A 56 -8.78 -10.37 2.20
CA PRO A 56 -8.35 -10.99 3.45
C PRO A 56 -7.72 -9.97 4.41
N PHE A 57 -7.36 -8.77 3.93
CA PHE A 57 -6.71 -7.73 4.74
C PHE A 57 -7.69 -6.71 5.32
N PHE A 58 -8.76 -6.41 4.60
CA PHE A 58 -9.65 -5.29 4.96
C PHE A 58 -11.03 -5.72 5.44
N VAL A 59 -11.36 -7.03 5.42
CA VAL A 59 -12.71 -7.54 5.76
C VAL A 59 -13.81 -6.79 4.97
N ILE A 60 -13.46 -6.34 3.76
CA ILE A 60 -14.40 -5.74 2.83
C ILE A 60 -14.64 -6.77 1.73
N CYS A 61 -15.91 -7.00 1.41
CA CYS A 61 -16.34 -7.86 0.34
C CYS A 61 -17.02 -7.03 -0.74
N TRP A 62 -16.65 -7.27 -1.99
CA TRP A 62 -17.28 -6.70 -3.17
C TRP A 62 -17.95 -7.83 -3.94
N ASP A 63 -19.08 -7.51 -4.59
CA ASP A 63 -19.63 -8.40 -5.59
C ASP A 63 -18.61 -8.57 -6.72
N TYR A 64 -18.50 -9.77 -7.31
CA TYR A 64 -17.49 -10.07 -8.34
C TYR A 64 -17.54 -9.06 -9.50
N LYS A 65 -18.72 -8.54 -9.85
CA LYS A 65 -18.91 -7.50 -10.87
C LYS A 65 -18.22 -6.17 -10.52
N ASN A 66 -18.08 -5.86 -9.23
CA ASN A 66 -17.43 -4.66 -8.71
C ASN A 66 -16.01 -4.94 -8.19
N TRP A 67 -15.50 -6.17 -8.40
CA TRP A 67 -14.17 -6.59 -7.96
C TRP A 67 -13.07 -5.71 -8.55
N THR A 68 -13.14 -5.39 -9.84
CA THR A 68 -12.17 -4.53 -10.54
C THR A 68 -12.13 -3.12 -9.97
N ALA A 69 -13.28 -2.56 -9.59
CA ALA A 69 -13.33 -1.26 -8.92
C ALA A 69 -12.71 -1.31 -7.51
N GLY A 70 -12.89 -2.42 -6.79
CA GLY A 70 -12.20 -2.68 -5.53
C GLY A 70 -10.68 -2.78 -5.72
N PHE A 71 -10.24 -3.55 -6.71
CA PHE A 71 -8.84 -3.69 -7.09
C PHE A 71 -8.20 -2.34 -7.44
N ASP A 72 -8.82 -1.55 -8.32
CA ASP A 72 -8.33 -0.22 -8.75
C ASP A 72 -8.19 0.73 -7.56
N PHE A 73 -9.13 0.66 -6.61
CA PHE A 73 -9.07 1.43 -5.37
C PHE A 73 -7.84 1.06 -4.52
N PHE A 74 -7.59 -0.23 -4.24
CA PHE A 74 -6.40 -0.62 -3.45
C PHE A 74 -5.10 -0.36 -4.17
N TYR A 75 -5.08 -0.56 -5.49
CA TYR A 75 -3.91 -0.29 -6.29
C TYR A 75 -3.56 1.21 -6.23
N THR A 76 -4.54 2.08 -6.42
CA THR A 76 -4.37 3.54 -6.32
C THR A 76 -3.97 3.95 -4.91
N LEU A 77 -4.61 3.39 -3.88
CA LEU A 77 -4.27 3.64 -2.48
C LEU A 77 -2.82 3.23 -2.17
N SER A 78 -2.37 2.09 -2.69
CA SER A 78 -1.01 1.61 -2.51
C SER A 78 0.02 2.55 -3.16
N LEU A 79 -0.24 3.02 -4.38
CA LEU A 79 0.60 4.02 -5.04
C LEU A 79 0.69 5.32 -4.24
N LEU A 80 -0.43 5.78 -3.69
CA LEU A 80 -0.46 6.98 -2.84
C LEU A 80 0.38 6.79 -1.56
N ILE A 81 0.23 5.64 -0.87
CA ILE A 81 1.05 5.31 0.30
C ILE A 81 2.53 5.28 -0.07
N CYS A 82 2.89 4.64 -1.19
CA CYS A 82 4.26 4.57 -1.68
C CYS A 82 4.84 5.99 -1.91
N PHE A 83 4.09 6.87 -2.57
CA PHE A 83 4.49 8.25 -2.82
C PHE A 83 4.74 9.03 -1.53
N VAL A 84 3.81 9.00 -0.57
CA VAL A 84 3.96 9.66 0.74
C VAL A 84 5.16 9.10 1.51
N SER A 85 5.39 7.80 1.40
CA SER A 85 6.50 7.11 2.08
C SER A 85 7.87 7.49 1.51
N ILE A 86 7.98 7.63 0.19
CA ILE A 86 9.20 8.15 -0.46
C ILE A 86 9.43 9.60 -0.04
N PHE A 87 8.38 10.43 -0.03
CA PHE A 87 8.50 11.84 0.36
C PHE A 87 8.95 12.00 1.82
N THR A 88 8.37 11.23 2.74
CA THR A 88 8.78 11.23 4.16
C THR A 88 10.21 10.72 4.35
N LEU A 89 10.63 9.72 3.58
CA LEU A 89 12.02 9.23 3.57
C LEU A 89 13.01 10.31 3.08
N MET A 90 12.66 11.04 2.02
CA MET A 90 13.48 12.14 1.50
C MET A 90 13.63 13.25 2.55
N LEU A 91 12.54 13.67 3.19
CA LEU A 91 12.57 14.66 4.26
C LEU A 91 13.40 14.19 5.46
N GLY A 92 13.17 12.97 5.94
CA GLY A 92 13.92 12.40 7.06
C GLY A 92 15.42 12.36 6.78
N SER A 93 15.81 11.93 5.57
CA SER A 93 17.21 11.90 5.13
C SER A 93 17.81 13.30 5.02
N TYR A 94 17.05 14.27 4.51
CA TYR A 94 17.48 15.67 4.41
C TYR A 94 17.75 16.29 5.79
N TYR A 95 16.84 16.09 6.75
CA TYR A 95 17.00 16.63 8.10
C TYR A 95 18.16 15.95 8.84
N LEU A 96 18.38 14.65 8.65
CA LEU A 96 19.55 13.95 9.21
C LEU A 96 20.86 14.53 8.65
N GLY A 97 20.90 14.89 7.36
CA GLY A 97 22.06 15.54 6.74
C GLY A 97 22.37 16.89 7.38
N LYS A 98 21.35 17.74 7.56
CA LYS A 98 21.49 19.07 8.16
C LYS A 98 21.90 19.09 9.63
N ILE A 99 21.75 17.99 10.37
CA ILE A 99 22.18 17.93 11.78
C ILE A 99 23.70 17.66 11.89
N LYS A 100 24.33 17.12 10.83
CA LYS A 100 25.76 16.79 10.83
C LYS A 100 26.67 17.95 10.39
N GLU A 101 26.13 18.95 9.71
CA GLU A 101 26.83 20.22 9.37
C GLU A 101 26.78 21.21 10.53
#